data_AF-A0A059AHB1-F1
#
_entry.id   AF-A0A059AHB1-F1
#
_cell.length_a   1.000
_cell.length_b   1.000
_cell.length_c   1.000
_cell.angle_alpha   90.00
_cell.angle_beta   90.00
_cell.angle_gamma   90.00
#
_symmetry.space_group_name_H-M   'P 1'
#
loop_
_entity.id
_entity.type
_entity.pdbx_description
1 polymer ?
#
loop_
_entity_poly.entity_id
_entity_poly.type
_entity_poly.pdbx_seq_one_letter_code
_entity_poly.pdbx_strand_id
1 'polypeptide(L)'
;MATGEGLDLQSLKTQLSQTPEMWKQEMAQMETRVDALQVKLQAVKACLHVSDEDERKELEVLWERVKSIAKLLTYLKSKAMVMAEPYLRESYGVKHMEGAALVDRSDSPLPSMSRDVDLSLIVGSDGQDSLSGTAKRQDCFNEKDMVYIDELLKSVQIVTDLMESLVKRVLLAESEIAIEKEKVTFGQLEIKRKAAQIESMSLKLEEMERFAVGTNSILNEMRQRVEDLVEETSRQRLRAEENEVELSRVKRDFESLKSYVSSLITVRETLLSSEKQFQTMEKLFER
;
A
#
# COMPACT_ATOMS: atom_id res chain seq x y z
N MET A 1 -34.31 38.40 140.34
CA MET A 1 -34.56 36.95 140.16
C MET A 1 -34.97 36.72 138.71
N ALA A 2 -34.34 35.74 138.05
CA ALA A 2 -34.43 35.21 136.66
C ALA A 2 -35.86 35.08 136.06
N THR A 3 -36.16 34.95 134.75
CA THR A 3 -35.55 34.23 133.59
C THR A 3 -36.40 34.51 132.33
N GLY A 4 -35.84 34.46 131.09
CA GLY A 4 -36.71 34.31 129.89
C GLY A 4 -36.20 34.69 128.49
N GLU A 5 -34.90 34.65 128.17
CA GLU A 5 -34.42 34.73 126.77
C GLU A 5 -34.37 33.32 126.16
N GLY A 6 -35.20 33.02 125.14
CA GLY A 6 -35.28 31.65 124.60
C GLY A 6 -35.92 31.49 123.21
N LEU A 7 -36.02 32.54 122.39
CA LEU A 7 -36.75 32.47 121.12
C LEU A 7 -35.92 32.76 119.84
N ASP A 8 -34.60 32.93 119.92
CA ASP A 8 -33.76 33.20 118.73
C ASP A 8 -32.74 32.10 118.39
N LEU A 9 -32.67 31.03 119.19
CA LEU A 9 -31.72 29.92 118.96
C LEU A 9 -32.28 28.81 118.06
N GLN A 10 -33.61 28.70 117.90
CA GLN A 10 -34.22 27.63 117.10
C GLN A 10 -34.28 27.94 115.60
N SER A 11 -34.41 29.21 115.20
CA SER A 11 -34.41 29.63 113.79
C SER A 11 -33.00 29.58 113.17
N LEU A 12 -31.98 29.97 113.94
CA LEU A 12 -30.57 29.80 113.55
C LEU A 12 -30.16 28.32 113.48
N LYS A 13 -30.72 27.45 114.34
CA LYS A 13 -30.44 26.01 114.33
C LYS A 13 -31.05 25.28 113.12
N THR A 14 -32.22 25.70 112.64
CA THR A 14 -32.83 25.13 111.43
C THR A 14 -32.17 25.61 110.14
N GLN A 15 -31.68 26.85 110.07
CA GLN A 15 -30.86 27.32 108.94
C GLN A 15 -29.48 26.63 108.89
N LEU A 16 -28.83 26.45 110.05
CA LEU A 16 -27.51 25.82 110.15
C LEU A 16 -27.55 24.30 109.88
N SER A 17 -28.68 23.62 110.10
CA SER A 17 -28.87 22.22 109.72
C SER A 17 -29.26 22.04 108.25
N GLN A 18 -29.98 22.99 107.65
CA GLN A 18 -30.36 22.95 106.23
C GLN A 18 -29.20 23.21 105.27
N THR A 19 -28.23 24.05 105.64
CA THR A 19 -27.07 24.35 104.77
C THR A 19 -26.27 23.09 104.43
N PRO A 20 -25.79 22.26 105.38
CA PRO A 20 -24.99 21.09 105.06
C PRO A 20 -25.75 20.00 104.29
N GLU A 21 -27.07 19.87 104.48
CA GLU A 21 -27.90 18.93 103.71
C GLU A 21 -28.11 19.40 102.26
N MET A 22 -28.28 20.70 102.05
CA MET A 22 -28.35 21.30 100.70
C MET A 22 -27.02 21.13 99.94
N TRP A 23 -25.88 21.40 100.58
CA TRP A 23 -24.56 21.15 100.01
C TRP A 23 -24.35 19.66 99.69
N LYS A 24 -24.84 18.75 100.53
CA LYS A 24 -24.74 17.31 100.28
C LYS A 24 -25.58 16.86 99.08
N GLN A 25 -26.77 17.46 98.91
CA GLN A 25 -27.63 17.21 97.75
C GLN A 25 -27.04 17.81 96.47
N GLU A 26 -26.47 19.02 96.52
CA GLU A 26 -25.78 19.63 95.38
C GLU A 26 -24.52 18.84 94.99
N MET A 27 -23.74 18.35 95.96
CA MET A 27 -22.59 17.49 95.70
C MET A 27 -23.01 16.18 95.04
N ALA A 28 -24.08 15.54 95.51
CA ALA A 28 -24.63 14.34 94.88
C ALA A 28 -25.20 14.61 93.47
N GLN A 29 -25.80 15.79 93.26
CA GLN A 29 -26.28 16.21 91.94
C GLN A 29 -25.13 16.54 90.99
N MET A 30 -24.04 17.12 91.49
CA MET A 30 -22.82 17.34 90.72
C MET A 30 -22.14 16.02 90.37
N GLU A 31 -22.07 15.08 91.31
CA GLU A 31 -21.49 13.75 91.11
C GLU A 31 -22.27 12.97 90.03
N THR A 32 -23.60 12.93 90.13
CA THR A 32 -24.45 12.33 89.08
C THR A 32 -24.35 13.03 87.72
N ARG A 33 -24.15 14.36 87.68
CA ARG A 33 -23.88 15.09 86.43
C ARG A 33 -22.51 14.77 85.86
N VAL A 34 -21.50 14.62 86.70
CA VAL A 34 -20.14 14.22 86.30
C VAL A 34 -20.16 12.79 85.77
N ASP A 35 -20.85 11.87 86.44
CA ASP A 35 -21.03 10.49 85.97
C ASP A 35 -21.75 10.43 84.62
N ALA A 36 -22.84 11.20 84.46
CA ALA A 36 -23.56 11.30 83.19
C ALA A 36 -22.70 11.89 82.07
N LEU A 37 -21.84 12.87 82.38
CA LEU A 37 -20.88 13.43 81.42
C LEU A 37 -19.76 12.45 81.09
N GLN A 38 -19.30 11.66 82.04
CA GLN A 38 -18.26 10.64 81.85
C GLN A 38 -18.76 9.50 80.96
N VAL A 39 -20.01 9.08 81.13
CA VAL A 39 -20.67 8.11 80.24
C VAL A 39 -20.78 8.67 78.81
N LYS A 40 -21.18 9.93 78.65
CA LYS A 40 -21.24 10.59 77.33
C LYS A 40 -19.85 10.72 76.69
N LEU A 41 -18.83 11.06 77.46
CA LEU A 41 -17.44 11.13 76.98
C LEU A 41 -16.94 9.76 76.51
N GLN A 42 -17.24 8.69 77.24
CA GLN A 42 -16.89 7.33 76.85
C GLN A 42 -17.63 6.90 75.57
N ALA A 43 -18.91 7.25 75.43
CA ALA A 43 -19.68 6.98 74.21
C ALA A 43 -19.11 7.71 72.99
N VAL A 44 -18.80 9.01 73.12
CA VAL A 44 -18.17 9.79 72.03
C VAL A 44 -16.79 9.25 71.67
N LYS A 45 -15.99 8.86 72.68
CA LYS A 45 -14.68 8.24 72.45
C LYS A 45 -14.79 6.90 71.71
N ALA A 46 -15.81 6.09 72.03
CA ALA A 46 -16.09 4.85 71.31
C ALA A 46 -16.54 5.12 69.86
N CYS A 47 -17.42 6.10 69.63
CA CYS A 47 -17.85 6.48 68.27
C CYS A 47 -16.68 6.99 67.41
N LEU A 48 -15.80 7.84 67.97
CA LEU A 48 -14.61 8.33 67.27
C LEU A 48 -13.64 7.20 66.91
N HIS A 49 -13.43 6.25 67.83
CA HIS A 49 -12.52 5.14 67.58
C HIS A 49 -13.06 4.18 66.51
N VAL A 50 -14.38 3.95 66.47
CA VAL A 50 -15.02 3.16 65.42
C VAL A 50 -14.95 3.86 64.06
N SER A 51 -15.07 5.19 64.02
CA SER A 51 -14.95 5.98 62.78
C SER A 51 -13.53 5.96 62.19
N ASP A 52 -12.50 6.14 63.03
CA ASP A 52 -11.09 6.10 62.59
C ASP A 52 -10.67 4.71 62.07
N GLU A 53 -11.18 3.63 62.69
CA GLU A 53 -10.92 2.27 62.24
C GLU A 53 -11.63 1.90 60.93
N ASP A 54 -12.77 2.53 60.63
CA ASP A 54 -13.49 2.32 59.37
C ASP A 54 -12.80 3.06 58.20
N GLU A 55 -12.42 4.31 58.41
CA GLU A 55 -11.67 5.12 57.44
C GLU A 55 -10.31 4.49 57.08
N ARG A 56 -9.60 3.90 58.06
CA ARG A 56 -8.34 3.19 57.81
C ARG A 56 -8.52 1.93 56.97
N LYS A 57 -9.61 1.17 57.16
CA LYS A 57 -9.90 -0.02 56.36
C LYS A 57 -10.25 0.34 54.92
N GLU A 58 -11.05 1.39 54.72
CA GLU A 58 -11.34 1.90 53.38
C GLU A 58 -10.06 2.35 52.65
N LEU A 59 -9.14 3.00 53.36
CA LEU A 59 -7.85 3.40 52.82
C LEU A 59 -6.97 2.20 52.45
N GLU A 60 -6.93 1.13 53.27
CA GLU A 60 -6.18 -0.09 52.98
C GLU A 60 -6.75 -0.83 51.75
N VAL A 61 -8.08 -0.91 51.61
CA VAL A 61 -8.75 -1.47 50.42
C VAL A 61 -8.43 -0.66 49.16
N LEU A 62 -8.52 0.67 49.23
CA LEU A 62 -8.16 1.54 48.11
C LEU A 62 -6.69 1.38 47.72
N TRP A 63 -5.79 1.25 48.70
CA TRP A 63 -4.37 1.02 48.45
C TRP A 63 -4.12 -0.30 47.71
N GLU A 64 -4.75 -1.41 48.14
CA GLU A 64 -4.63 -2.70 47.45
C GLU A 64 -5.23 -2.69 46.03
N ARG A 65 -6.32 -1.94 45.82
CA ARG A 65 -6.87 -1.69 44.46
C ARG A 65 -5.86 -0.94 43.59
N VAL A 66 -5.28 0.15 44.09
CA VAL A 66 -4.26 0.92 43.36
C VAL A 66 -3.05 0.05 43.03
N LYS A 67 -2.60 -0.79 43.97
CA LYS A 67 -1.50 -1.73 43.75
C LYS A 67 -1.82 -2.76 42.65
N SER A 68 -3.05 -3.28 42.64
CA SER A 68 -3.52 -4.23 41.63
C SER A 68 -3.60 -3.58 40.23
N ILE A 69 -4.16 -2.37 40.15
CA ILE A 69 -4.20 -1.59 38.90
C ILE A 69 -2.78 -1.32 38.40
N ALA A 70 -1.86 -0.93 39.28
CA ALA A 70 -0.47 -0.67 38.92
C ALA A 70 0.22 -1.92 38.33
N LYS A 71 0.00 -3.11 38.92
CA LYS A 71 0.51 -4.38 38.37
C LYS A 71 -0.07 -4.67 36.99
N LEU A 72 -1.38 -4.51 36.79
CA LEU A 72 -2.03 -4.76 35.50
C LEU A 72 -1.64 -3.76 34.40
N LEU A 73 -1.47 -2.49 34.74
CA LEU A 73 -0.93 -1.49 33.82
C LEU A 73 0.52 -1.82 33.42
N THR A 74 1.33 -2.31 34.37
CA THR A 74 2.69 -2.77 34.09
C THR A 74 2.70 -3.98 33.16
N TYR A 75 1.79 -4.93 33.37
CA TYR A 75 1.57 -6.06 32.46
C TYR A 75 1.21 -5.59 31.05
N LEU A 76 0.18 -4.74 30.91
CA LEU A 76 -0.23 -4.21 29.61
C LEU A 76 0.91 -3.47 28.92
N LYS A 77 1.68 -2.68 29.67
CA LYS A 77 2.87 -2.00 29.15
C LYS A 77 3.91 -2.99 28.62
N SER A 78 4.26 -4.03 29.39
CA SER A 78 5.20 -5.06 28.94
C SER A 78 4.70 -5.79 27.70
N LYS A 79 3.40 -6.12 27.66
CA LYS A 79 2.77 -6.79 26.52
C LYS A 79 2.77 -5.92 25.26
N ALA A 80 2.49 -4.62 25.40
CA ALA A 80 2.58 -3.63 24.34
C ALA A 80 4.00 -3.56 23.76
N MET A 81 5.02 -3.53 24.63
CA MET A 81 6.41 -3.46 24.20
C MET A 81 6.83 -4.70 23.42
N VAL A 82 6.46 -5.90 23.89
CA VAL A 82 6.75 -7.16 23.18
C VAL A 82 6.05 -7.17 21.82
N MET A 83 4.79 -6.73 21.74
CA MET A 83 4.04 -6.66 20.48
C MET A 83 4.56 -5.61 19.50
N ALA A 84 5.21 -4.55 19.99
CA ALA A 84 5.82 -3.52 19.17
C ALA A 84 7.18 -3.96 18.59
N GLU A 85 7.74 -5.08 19.05
CA GLU A 85 9.06 -5.53 18.64
C GLU A 85 9.01 -6.19 17.25
N PRO A 86 9.77 -5.66 16.25
CA PRO A 86 9.65 -6.09 14.86
C PRO A 86 10.01 -7.56 14.58
N TYR A 87 10.77 -8.19 15.47
CA TYR A 87 11.37 -9.51 15.28
C TYR A 87 10.40 -10.69 15.51
N LEU A 88 9.19 -10.44 16.01
CA LEU A 88 8.17 -11.48 16.18
C LEU A 88 7.35 -11.77 14.91
N ARG A 89 7.76 -11.22 13.76
CA ARG A 89 7.10 -11.38 12.45
C ARG A 89 6.88 -12.85 12.07
N GLU A 90 7.81 -13.75 12.39
CA GLU A 90 7.65 -15.20 12.18
C GLU A 90 6.68 -15.87 13.18
N SER A 91 6.60 -15.41 14.44
CA SER A 91 5.74 -16.06 15.45
C SER A 91 4.26 -15.73 15.27
N TYR A 92 3.95 -14.58 14.66
CA TYR A 92 2.57 -14.18 14.32
C TYR A 92 2.02 -14.84 13.05
N GLY A 93 2.74 -15.84 12.50
CA GLY A 93 2.20 -16.71 11.46
C GLY A 93 2.20 -16.13 10.05
N VAL A 94 2.97 -15.06 9.80
CA VAL A 94 3.22 -14.58 8.42
C VAL A 94 4.21 -15.53 7.76
N LYS A 95 3.75 -16.72 7.41
CA LYS A 95 4.47 -17.58 6.48
C LYS A 95 4.50 -16.84 5.15
N HIS A 96 5.70 -16.60 4.63
CA HIS A 96 5.90 -16.16 3.26
C HIS A 96 5.14 -17.12 2.31
N MET A 97 3.92 -16.75 1.90
CA MET A 97 3.26 -17.37 0.76
C MET A 97 3.88 -16.77 -0.49
N GLU A 98 5.06 -17.27 -0.81
CA GLU A 98 5.71 -17.02 -2.07
C GLU A 98 4.94 -17.79 -3.15
N GLY A 99 4.29 -17.06 -4.04
CA GLY A 99 3.89 -17.53 -5.36
C GLY A 99 2.77 -18.56 -5.44
N ALA A 100 1.52 -18.15 -5.20
CA ALA A 100 0.38 -18.67 -5.96
C ALA A 100 -0.85 -17.77 -5.75
N ALA A 101 -1.44 -17.31 -6.85
CA ALA A 101 -2.78 -16.73 -6.85
C ALA A 101 -3.76 -17.70 -6.17
N LEU A 102 -4.46 -17.26 -5.12
CA LEU A 102 -5.54 -18.06 -4.54
C LEU A 102 -6.60 -17.17 -3.90
N VAL A 103 -7.71 -17.06 -4.63
CA VAL A 103 -9.10 -17.16 -4.17
C VAL A 103 -9.32 -16.93 -2.67
N ASP A 104 -10.08 -15.87 -2.39
CA ASP A 104 -10.90 -15.68 -1.19
C ASP A 104 -11.72 -16.95 -0.89
N ARG A 105 -11.19 -17.80 -0.01
CA ARG A 105 -11.92 -18.87 0.68
C ARG A 105 -11.10 -19.34 1.86
N SER A 106 -11.34 -18.75 3.02
CA SER A 106 -11.73 -19.49 4.24
C SER A 106 -11.70 -18.57 5.46
N ASP A 107 -12.89 -18.35 6.01
CA ASP A 107 -13.14 -18.05 7.42
C ASP A 107 -12.59 -19.18 8.29
N SER A 108 -11.27 -19.29 8.40
CA SER A 108 -10.64 -20.17 9.38
C SER A 108 -10.45 -19.38 10.68
N PRO A 109 -11.02 -19.85 11.81
CA PRO A 109 -10.81 -19.21 13.09
C PRO A 109 -9.32 -19.20 13.40
N LEU A 110 -8.80 -18.00 13.63
CA LEU A 110 -7.42 -17.73 14.04
C LEU A 110 -6.99 -18.75 15.10
N PRO A 111 -5.77 -19.31 15.04
CA PRO A 111 -5.24 -20.11 16.13
C PRO A 111 -5.14 -19.17 17.34
N SER A 112 -6.07 -19.35 18.28
CA SER A 112 -6.03 -18.69 19.58
C SER A 112 -4.75 -19.15 20.26
N MET A 113 -3.77 -18.26 20.34
CA MET A 113 -2.59 -18.52 21.14
C MET A 113 -3.06 -18.83 22.57
N SER A 114 -2.50 -19.91 23.12
CA SER A 114 -2.83 -20.57 24.38
C SER A 114 -3.38 -19.61 25.45
N ARG A 115 -4.66 -19.82 25.78
CA ARG A 115 -5.26 -19.40 27.04
C ARG A 115 -4.62 -20.24 28.15
N ASP A 116 -3.54 -19.75 28.72
CA ASP A 116 -3.19 -19.99 30.12
C ASP A 116 -2.14 -18.96 30.53
N VAL A 117 -2.61 -17.74 30.76
CA VAL A 117 -1.91 -16.86 31.69
C VAL A 117 -2.55 -17.15 33.03
N ASP A 118 -1.88 -17.96 33.84
CA ASP A 118 -2.34 -18.24 35.20
C ASP A 118 -2.19 -16.95 36.03
N LEU A 119 -3.28 -16.18 36.08
CA LEU A 119 -3.40 -14.94 36.84
C LEU A 119 -3.51 -15.20 38.35
N SER A 120 -3.47 -16.47 38.78
CA SER A 120 -3.42 -16.86 40.20
C SER A 120 -2.24 -16.24 40.96
N LEU A 121 -1.20 -15.76 40.27
CA LEU A 121 -0.06 -15.07 40.85
C LEU A 121 -0.32 -13.59 41.23
N ILE A 122 -1.42 -12.99 40.77
CA ILE A 122 -1.73 -11.57 41.06
C ILE A 122 -2.42 -11.43 42.42
N VAL A 123 -3.20 -12.44 42.84
CA VAL A 123 -3.82 -12.54 44.16
C VAL A 123 -2.97 -13.47 45.03
N GLY A 124 -1.89 -12.92 45.58
CA GLY A 124 -1.16 -13.56 46.67
C GLY A 124 0.11 -14.29 46.26
N SER A 125 1.15 -13.53 45.94
CA SER A 125 2.53 -13.94 46.24
C SER A 125 3.45 -12.73 46.15
N ASP A 126 3.98 -12.30 47.29
CA ASP A 126 5.31 -11.69 47.35
C ASP A 126 5.99 -12.24 48.61
N GLY A 127 7.24 -12.66 48.41
CA GLY A 127 7.99 -13.51 49.31
C GLY A 127 8.35 -12.87 50.65
N GLN A 128 8.36 -13.75 51.66
CA GLN A 128 9.40 -13.91 52.67
C GLN A 128 10.15 -12.64 53.11
N ASP A 129 9.66 -12.02 54.18
CA ASP A 129 10.51 -11.56 55.27
C ASP A 129 9.74 -11.66 56.61
N SER A 130 10.31 -12.46 57.51
CA SER A 130 10.09 -12.52 58.97
C SER A 130 8.67 -12.69 59.56
N LEU A 131 8.40 -13.95 59.92
CA LEU A 131 8.00 -14.43 61.26
C LEU A 131 6.88 -13.69 62.04
N SER A 132 5.87 -14.52 62.33
CA SER A 132 4.93 -14.46 63.45
C SER A 132 3.76 -13.47 63.38
N GLY A 133 2.59 -14.03 63.06
CA GLY A 133 1.38 -13.74 63.83
C GLY A 133 0.32 -12.86 63.17
N THR A 134 -0.26 -13.24 62.03
CA THR A 134 -1.56 -12.69 61.60
C THR A 134 -2.40 -13.70 60.82
N ALA A 135 -3.05 -14.64 61.50
CA ALA A 135 -4.13 -15.47 60.96
C ALA A 135 -5.47 -14.69 60.84
N LYS A 136 -5.43 -13.38 60.61
CA LYS A 136 -6.59 -12.46 60.61
C LYS A 136 -6.66 -11.54 59.39
N ARG A 137 -5.80 -11.73 58.38
CA ARG A 137 -5.74 -10.85 57.20
C ARG A 137 -6.65 -11.28 56.05
N GLN A 138 -7.41 -12.36 56.21
CA GLN A 138 -8.15 -13.00 55.12
C GLN A 138 -9.65 -12.62 55.07
N ASP A 139 -10.17 -11.91 56.07
CA ASP A 139 -11.59 -11.52 56.16
C ASP A 139 -11.89 -10.10 55.62
N CYS A 140 -10.94 -9.43 54.95
CA CYS A 140 -11.10 -8.03 54.54
C CYS A 140 -11.46 -7.81 53.06
N PHE A 141 -11.44 -8.85 52.22
CA PHE A 141 -11.90 -8.69 50.83
C PHE A 141 -13.42 -8.79 50.79
N ASN A 142 -14.06 -7.63 50.66
CA ASN A 142 -15.50 -7.56 50.47
C ASN A 142 -15.85 -8.21 49.12
N GLU A 143 -17.00 -8.85 48.99
CA GLU A 143 -17.47 -9.50 47.74
C GLU A 143 -17.41 -8.53 46.53
N LYS A 144 -17.61 -7.23 46.80
CA LYS A 144 -17.49 -6.13 45.84
C LYS A 144 -16.08 -5.95 45.25
N ASP A 145 -15.03 -6.27 46.00
CA ASP A 145 -13.64 -6.15 45.54
C ASP A 145 -13.26 -7.26 44.56
N MET A 146 -13.74 -8.47 44.79
CA MET A 146 -13.54 -9.58 43.85
C MET A 146 -14.24 -9.30 42.52
N VAL A 147 -15.46 -8.75 42.55
CA VAL A 147 -16.19 -8.34 41.34
C VAL A 147 -15.45 -7.23 40.59
N TYR A 148 -14.90 -6.24 41.30
CA TYR A 148 -14.12 -5.16 40.69
C TYR A 148 -12.84 -5.67 40.01
N ILE A 149 -12.09 -6.55 40.67
CA ILE A 149 -10.85 -7.13 40.12
C ILE A 149 -11.17 -8.00 38.90
N ASP A 150 -12.24 -8.80 38.93
CA ASP A 150 -12.68 -9.61 37.80
C ASP A 150 -13.02 -8.76 36.57
N GLU A 151 -13.76 -7.66 36.74
CA GLU A 151 -14.07 -6.73 35.65
C GLU A 151 -12.81 -6.05 35.10
N LEU A 152 -11.89 -5.67 35.99
CA LEU A 152 -10.62 -5.09 35.58
C LEU A 152 -9.76 -6.09 34.78
N LEU A 153 -9.70 -7.35 35.19
CA LEU A 153 -9.02 -8.41 34.44
C LEU A 153 -9.65 -8.64 33.07
N LYS A 154 -10.99 -8.65 32.97
CA LYS A 154 -11.69 -8.71 31.69
C LYS A 154 -11.32 -7.54 30.79
N SER A 155 -11.28 -6.32 31.32
CA SER A 155 -10.90 -5.14 30.55
C SER A 155 -9.46 -5.24 30.01
N VAL A 156 -8.52 -5.73 30.82
CA VAL A 156 -7.13 -5.97 30.44
C VAL A 156 -7.04 -7.04 29.35
N GLN A 157 -7.82 -8.10 29.46
CA GLN A 157 -7.91 -9.15 28.43
C GLN A 157 -8.45 -8.60 27.11
N ILE A 158 -9.53 -7.82 27.13
CA ILE A 158 -10.09 -7.18 25.93
C ILE A 158 -9.05 -6.27 25.26
N VAL A 159 -8.39 -5.41 26.02
CA VAL A 159 -7.35 -4.52 25.49
C VAL A 159 -6.21 -5.31 24.87
N THR A 160 -5.80 -6.38 25.54
CA THR A 160 -4.77 -7.30 25.08
C THR A 160 -5.13 -7.97 23.74
N ASP A 161 -6.35 -8.48 23.62
CA ASP A 161 -6.83 -9.14 22.40
C ASP A 161 -6.96 -8.16 21.24
N LEU A 162 -7.42 -6.93 21.52
CA LEU A 162 -7.49 -5.85 20.54
C LEU A 162 -6.10 -5.44 20.05
N MET A 163 -5.11 -5.33 20.94
CA MET A 163 -3.73 -5.03 20.57
C MET A 163 -3.13 -6.13 19.71
N GLU A 164 -3.35 -7.40 20.05
CA GLU A 164 -2.86 -8.53 19.26
C GLU A 164 -3.49 -8.56 17.85
N SER A 165 -4.80 -8.36 17.76
CA SER A 165 -5.52 -8.28 16.48
C SER A 165 -5.04 -7.11 15.61
N LEU A 166 -4.76 -5.95 16.22
CA LEU A 166 -4.23 -4.79 15.52
C LEU A 166 -2.82 -5.07 14.98
N VAL A 167 -1.93 -5.63 15.80
CA VAL A 167 -0.54 -5.97 15.41
C VAL A 167 -0.53 -6.97 14.25
N LYS A 168 -1.36 -8.02 14.30
CA LYS A 168 -1.50 -8.97 13.20
C LYS A 168 -1.92 -8.29 11.89
N ARG A 169 -2.91 -7.40 11.94
CA ARG A 169 -3.36 -6.65 10.75
C ARG A 169 -2.27 -5.72 10.21
N VAL A 170 -1.53 -5.04 11.08
CA VAL A 170 -0.41 -4.17 10.68
C VAL A 170 0.68 -5.00 10.01
N LEU A 171 1.07 -6.13 10.59
CA LEU A 171 2.09 -7.02 10.00
C LEU A 171 1.67 -7.57 8.63
N LEU A 172 0.40 -7.97 8.48
CA LEU A 172 -0.13 -8.42 7.18
C LEU A 172 -0.09 -7.29 6.15
N ALA A 173 -0.59 -6.10 6.50
CA ALA A 173 -0.57 -4.94 5.62
C ALA A 173 0.87 -4.54 5.22
N GLU A 174 1.82 -4.56 6.16
CA GLU A 174 3.23 -4.29 5.86
C GLU A 174 3.83 -5.33 4.89
N SER A 175 3.51 -6.61 5.08
CA SER A 175 3.99 -7.68 4.20
C SER A 175 3.38 -7.58 2.79
N GLU A 176 2.09 -7.25 2.69
CA GLU A 176 1.40 -7.05 1.42
C GLU A 176 1.96 -5.83 0.68
N ILE A 177 2.20 -4.72 1.38
CA ILE A 177 2.86 -3.53 0.82
C ILE A 177 4.26 -3.87 0.31
N ALA A 178 5.04 -4.68 1.04
CA ALA A 178 6.37 -5.08 0.61
C ALA A 178 6.33 -5.93 -0.68
N ILE A 179 5.43 -6.91 -0.75
CA ILE A 179 5.19 -7.74 -1.94
C ILE A 179 4.75 -6.88 -3.12
N GLU A 180 3.80 -5.97 -2.90
CA GLU A 180 3.29 -5.11 -3.98
C GLU A 180 4.37 -4.15 -4.49
N LYS A 181 5.21 -3.63 -3.59
CA LYS A 181 6.39 -2.84 -3.98
C LYS A 181 7.34 -3.66 -4.85
N GLU A 182 7.60 -4.93 -4.53
CA GLU A 182 8.41 -5.81 -5.36
C GLU A 182 7.81 -6.01 -6.75
N LYS A 183 6.51 -6.32 -6.84
CA LYS A 183 5.80 -6.44 -8.14
C LYS A 183 5.92 -5.18 -8.99
N VAL A 184 5.75 -4.00 -8.38
CA VAL A 184 5.91 -2.71 -9.07
C VAL A 184 7.33 -2.56 -9.60
N THR A 185 8.36 -2.90 -8.80
CA THR A 185 9.76 -2.83 -9.27
C THR A 185 10.03 -3.80 -10.42
N PHE A 186 9.50 -5.02 -10.35
CA PHE A 186 9.62 -6.01 -11.43
C PHE A 186 8.92 -5.52 -12.71
N GLY A 187 7.69 -5.03 -12.61
CA GLY A 187 6.94 -4.47 -13.75
C GLY A 187 7.68 -3.29 -14.39
N GLN A 188 8.30 -2.42 -13.58
CA GLN A 188 9.09 -1.31 -14.08
C GLN A 188 10.32 -1.77 -14.87
N LEU A 189 10.97 -2.86 -14.46
CA LEU A 189 12.10 -3.46 -15.20
C LEU A 189 11.63 -4.08 -16.52
N GLU A 190 10.48 -4.75 -16.53
CA GLU A 190 9.92 -5.33 -17.75
C GLU A 190 9.52 -4.25 -18.76
N ILE A 191 8.91 -3.15 -18.30
CA ILE A 191 8.57 -1.99 -19.14
C ILE A 191 9.85 -1.41 -19.77
N LYS A 192 10.91 -1.22 -18.98
CA LYS A 192 12.19 -0.72 -19.51
C LYS A 192 12.78 -1.65 -20.57
N ARG A 193 12.73 -2.97 -20.35
CA ARG A 193 13.17 -3.98 -21.33
C ARG A 193 12.37 -3.90 -22.62
N LYS A 194 11.04 -3.86 -22.54
CA LYS A 194 10.16 -3.77 -23.71
C LYS A 194 10.33 -2.44 -24.44
N ALA A 195 10.52 -1.34 -23.72
CA ALA A 195 10.80 -0.04 -24.33
C ALA A 195 12.08 -0.06 -25.17
N ALA A 196 13.18 -0.63 -24.64
CA ALA A 196 14.43 -0.78 -25.39
C ALA A 196 14.27 -1.70 -26.63
N GLN A 197 13.45 -2.76 -26.52
CA GLN A 197 13.14 -3.62 -27.66
C GLN A 197 12.36 -2.88 -28.75
N ILE A 198 11.36 -2.07 -28.37
CA ILE A 198 10.59 -1.25 -29.30
C ILE A 198 11.51 -0.25 -30.00
N GLU A 199 12.37 0.45 -29.26
CA GLU A 199 13.34 1.38 -29.83
C GLU A 199 14.27 0.72 -30.87
N SER A 200 14.77 -0.49 -30.56
CA SER A 200 15.58 -1.26 -31.50
C SER A 200 14.80 -1.65 -32.77
N MET A 201 13.54 -2.07 -32.63
CA MET A 201 12.68 -2.38 -33.77
C MET A 201 12.36 -1.13 -34.60
N SER A 202 12.13 0.01 -33.94
CA SER A 202 11.90 1.30 -34.60
C SER A 202 13.10 1.71 -35.45
N LEU A 203 14.33 1.60 -34.93
CA LEU A 203 15.54 1.87 -35.70
C LEU A 203 15.67 0.97 -36.93
N LYS A 204 15.37 -0.33 -36.78
CA LYS A 204 15.39 -1.27 -37.90
C LYS A 204 14.35 -0.92 -38.97
N LEU A 205 13.16 -0.47 -38.56
CA LEU A 205 12.12 -0.03 -39.50
C LEU A 205 12.54 1.25 -40.25
N GLU A 206 13.18 2.20 -39.58
CA GLU A 206 13.71 3.41 -40.21
C GLU A 206 14.82 3.08 -41.24
N GLU A 207 15.67 2.09 -40.96
CA GLU A 207 16.63 1.59 -41.94
C GLU A 207 15.96 0.94 -43.15
N MET A 208 14.94 0.11 -42.92
CA MET A 208 14.16 -0.51 -43.99
C MET A 208 13.42 0.52 -44.86
N GLU A 209 12.88 1.58 -44.25
CA GLU A 209 12.27 2.69 -44.97
C GLU A 209 13.28 3.39 -45.88
N ARG A 210 14.45 3.75 -45.34
CA ARG A 210 15.53 4.36 -46.14
C ARG A 210 15.96 3.46 -47.30
N PHE A 211 16.08 2.16 -47.06
CA PHE A 211 16.41 1.19 -48.11
C PHE A 211 15.32 1.11 -49.19
N ALA A 212 14.05 1.08 -48.80
CA ALA A 212 12.92 1.03 -49.72
C ALA A 212 12.85 2.30 -50.58
N VAL A 213 13.02 3.48 -49.97
CA VAL A 213 13.07 4.77 -50.68
C VAL A 213 14.22 4.78 -51.69
N GLY A 214 15.43 4.36 -51.28
CA GLY A 214 16.59 4.29 -52.18
C GLY A 214 16.35 3.35 -53.36
N THR A 215 15.81 2.15 -53.11
CA THR A 215 15.49 1.16 -54.16
C THR A 215 14.43 1.68 -55.13
N ASN A 216 13.39 2.34 -54.61
CA ASN A 216 12.32 2.91 -55.43
C ASN A 216 12.82 4.06 -56.32
N SER A 217 13.73 4.91 -55.80
CA SER A 217 14.40 5.94 -56.61
C SER A 217 15.10 5.34 -57.83
N ILE A 218 15.90 4.30 -57.62
CA ILE A 218 16.62 3.62 -58.72
C ILE A 218 15.63 2.98 -59.71
N LEU A 219 14.57 2.34 -59.21
CA LEU A 219 13.57 1.70 -60.05
C LEU A 219 12.81 2.73 -60.90
N ASN A 220 12.52 3.91 -60.36
CA ASN A 220 11.92 5.02 -61.10
C ASN A 220 12.86 5.55 -62.19
N GLU A 221 14.16 5.71 -61.91
CA GLU A 221 15.15 6.07 -62.93
C GLU A 221 15.24 5.03 -64.05
N MET A 222 15.26 3.75 -63.69
CA MET A 222 15.28 2.66 -64.68
C MET A 222 14.03 2.65 -65.53
N ARG A 223 12.85 2.87 -64.93
CA ARG A 223 11.59 2.99 -65.67
C ARG A 223 11.67 4.14 -66.69
N GLN A 224 12.14 5.31 -66.28
CA GLN A 224 12.27 6.46 -67.18
C GLN A 224 13.23 6.15 -68.35
N ARG A 225 14.39 5.56 -68.08
CA ARG A 225 15.33 5.16 -69.15
C ARG A 225 14.73 4.18 -70.15
N VAL A 226 13.88 3.26 -69.67
CA VAL A 226 13.16 2.32 -70.54
C VAL A 226 12.11 3.04 -71.39
N GLU A 227 11.35 3.97 -70.81
CA GLU A 227 10.40 4.82 -71.54
C GLU A 227 11.12 5.60 -72.65
N ASP A 228 12.23 6.28 -72.32
CA ASP A 228 13.03 7.03 -73.29
C ASP A 228 13.56 6.14 -74.43
N LEU A 229 14.00 4.92 -74.11
CA LEU A 229 14.50 3.96 -75.10
C LEU A 229 13.37 3.48 -76.03
N VAL A 230 12.16 3.26 -75.51
CA VAL A 230 10.98 2.88 -76.31
C VAL A 230 10.59 4.00 -77.26
N GLU A 231 10.63 5.26 -76.80
CA GLU A 231 10.38 6.43 -77.65
C GLU A 231 11.43 6.56 -78.77
N GLU A 232 12.72 6.45 -78.44
CA GLU A 232 13.79 6.53 -79.45
C GLU A 232 13.73 5.35 -80.43
N THR A 233 13.43 4.14 -79.96
CA THR A 233 13.23 2.97 -80.84
C THR A 233 12.07 3.20 -81.80
N SER A 234 10.98 3.84 -81.34
CA SER A 234 9.85 4.19 -82.19
C SER A 234 10.22 5.24 -83.25
N ARG A 235 11.04 6.24 -82.87
CA ARG A 235 11.57 7.24 -83.79
C ARG A 235 12.52 6.64 -84.82
N GLN A 236 13.37 5.69 -84.42
CA GLN A 236 14.28 4.99 -85.33
C GLN A 236 13.52 4.15 -86.34
N ARG A 237 12.44 3.48 -85.92
CA ARG A 237 11.57 2.71 -86.81
C ARG A 237 10.90 3.59 -87.86
N LEU A 238 10.36 4.75 -87.49
CA LEU A 238 9.79 5.71 -88.44
C LEU A 238 10.83 6.17 -89.48
N ARG A 239 12.04 6.52 -89.03
CA ARG A 239 13.14 6.89 -89.95
C ARG A 239 13.55 5.74 -90.87
N ALA A 240 13.52 4.50 -90.38
CA ALA A 240 13.82 3.33 -91.19
C ALA A 240 12.75 3.12 -92.28
N GLU A 241 11.47 3.30 -91.96
CA GLU A 241 10.37 3.26 -92.92
C GLU A 241 10.51 4.35 -94.00
N GLU A 242 10.82 5.59 -93.60
CA GLU A 242 11.10 6.70 -94.55
C GLU A 242 12.26 6.36 -95.50
N ASN A 243 13.35 5.83 -94.96
CA ASN A 243 14.50 5.40 -95.76
C ASN A 243 14.16 4.26 -96.72
N GLU A 244 13.32 3.30 -96.32
CA GLU A 244 12.89 2.19 -97.18
C GLU A 244 12.07 2.71 -98.38
N VAL A 245 11.19 3.69 -98.15
CA VAL A 245 10.42 4.35 -99.21
C VAL A 245 11.35 5.09 -100.18
N GLU A 246 12.32 5.85 -99.66
CA GLU A 246 13.30 6.58 -100.47
C GLU A 246 14.19 5.64 -101.29
N LEU A 247 14.70 4.56 -100.69
CA LEU A 247 15.46 3.50 -101.37
C LEU A 247 14.64 2.86 -102.49
N SER A 248 13.36 2.57 -102.24
CA SER A 248 12.45 2.01 -103.24
C SER A 248 12.22 2.97 -104.40
N ARG A 249 12.12 4.27 -104.13
CA ARG A 249 12.05 5.32 -105.17
C ARG A 249 13.30 5.34 -106.02
N VAL A 250 14.48 5.49 -105.40
CA VAL A 250 15.78 5.52 -106.09
C VAL A 250 16.00 4.26 -106.94
N LYS A 251 15.64 3.08 -106.41
CA LYS A 251 15.73 1.82 -107.17
C LYS A 251 14.87 1.84 -108.43
N ARG A 252 13.65 2.38 -108.36
CA ARG A 252 12.77 2.53 -109.53
C ARG A 252 13.38 3.47 -110.56
N ASP A 253 13.91 4.61 -110.12
CA ASP A 253 14.54 5.60 -110.99
C ASP A 253 15.77 5.01 -111.70
N PHE A 254 16.57 4.20 -111.00
CA PHE A 254 17.69 3.47 -111.60
C PHE A 254 17.24 2.44 -112.64
N GLU A 255 16.16 1.70 -112.40
CA GLU A 255 15.66 0.73 -113.39
C GLU A 255 15.10 1.43 -114.63
N SER A 256 14.42 2.58 -114.45
CA SER A 256 13.98 3.44 -115.55
C SER A 256 15.17 3.99 -116.35
N LEU A 257 16.20 4.48 -115.68
CA LEU A 257 17.42 4.95 -116.32
C LEU A 257 18.13 3.83 -117.10
N LYS A 258 18.23 2.63 -116.51
CA LYS A 258 18.79 1.45 -117.16
C LYS A 258 18.02 1.08 -118.43
N SER A 259 16.67 1.06 -118.37
CA SER A 259 15.83 0.83 -119.55
C SER A 259 16.05 1.88 -120.64
N TYR A 260 16.16 3.16 -120.25
CA TYR A 260 16.46 4.26 -121.18
C TYR A 260 17.83 4.09 -121.87
N VAL A 261 18.88 3.76 -121.11
CA VAL A 261 20.22 3.50 -121.67
C VAL A 261 20.20 2.28 -122.60
N SER A 262 19.51 1.19 -122.22
CA SER A 262 19.37 0.03 -123.10
C SER A 262 18.67 0.38 -124.42
N SER A 263 17.59 1.17 -124.39
CA SER A 263 16.92 1.65 -125.59
C SER A 263 17.84 2.52 -126.45
N LEU A 264 18.60 3.42 -125.82
CA LEU A 264 19.57 4.27 -126.52
C LEU A 264 20.69 3.46 -127.19
N ILE A 265 21.17 2.40 -126.54
CA ILE A 265 22.13 1.46 -127.13
C ILE A 265 21.52 0.79 -128.35
N THR A 266 20.28 0.28 -128.26
CA THR A 266 19.60 -0.33 -129.41
C THR A 266 19.42 0.65 -130.57
N VAL A 267 19.00 1.90 -130.30
CA VAL A 267 18.90 2.95 -131.33
C VAL A 267 20.26 3.25 -131.96
N ARG A 268 21.33 3.31 -131.16
CA ARG A 268 22.69 3.48 -131.69
C ARG A 268 23.10 2.31 -132.57
N GLU A 269 22.82 1.07 -132.17
CA GLU A 269 23.13 -0.12 -132.94
C GLU A 269 22.36 -0.19 -134.27
N THR A 270 21.07 0.17 -134.27
CA THR A 270 20.27 0.25 -135.50
C THR A 270 20.77 1.36 -136.44
N LEU A 271 21.12 2.54 -135.90
CA LEU A 271 21.74 3.62 -136.67
C LEU A 271 23.10 3.21 -137.28
N LEU A 272 23.98 2.58 -136.49
CA LEU A 272 25.26 2.06 -136.99
C LEU A 272 25.07 0.98 -138.06
N SER A 273 24.04 0.14 -137.95
CA SER A 273 23.69 -0.84 -138.96
C SER A 273 23.18 -0.18 -140.24
N SER A 274 22.29 0.82 -140.11
CA SER A 274 21.76 1.60 -141.24
C SER A 274 22.88 2.35 -141.97
N GLU A 275 23.81 2.95 -141.22
CA GLU A 275 24.98 3.63 -141.77
C GLU A 275 25.84 2.67 -142.62
N LYS A 276 26.13 1.47 -142.08
CA LYS A 276 26.86 0.44 -142.85
C LYS A 276 26.12 0.01 -144.12
N GLN A 277 24.80 -0.09 -144.06
CA GLN A 277 23.98 -0.39 -145.24
C GLN A 277 24.05 0.75 -146.28
N PHE A 278 23.97 2.01 -145.84
CA PHE A 278 24.07 3.19 -146.70
C PHE A 278 25.43 3.25 -147.40
N GLN A 279 26.53 3.06 -146.67
CA GLN A 279 27.89 2.98 -147.24
C GLN A 279 28.05 1.83 -148.25
N THR A 280 27.37 0.71 -148.04
CA THR A 280 27.38 -0.41 -149.00
C THR A 280 26.61 -0.05 -150.28
N MET A 281 25.50 0.67 -150.14
CA MET A 281 24.70 1.16 -151.26
C MET A 281 25.43 2.24 -152.06
N GLU A 282 26.08 3.20 -151.40
CA GLU A 282 26.85 4.27 -152.04
C GLU A 282 27.97 3.71 -152.93
N LYS A 283 28.71 2.68 -152.44
CA LYS A 283 29.70 1.94 -153.24
C LYS A 283 29.14 1.24 -154.48
N LEU A 284 27.83 0.94 -154.53
CA LEU A 284 27.18 0.37 -155.71
C LEU A 284 26.78 1.43 -156.74
N PHE A 285 26.59 2.68 -156.34
CA PHE A 285 26.23 3.80 -157.22
C PHE A 285 27.44 4.56 -157.80
N GLU A 286 28.63 4.44 -157.21
CA GLU A 286 29.89 5.00 -157.75
C GLU A 286 30.51 4.16 -158.89
N ARG A 287 29.76 3.25 -159.51
CA ARG A 287 30.16 2.41 -160.65
C ARG A 287 29.37 2.75 -161.91
#